data_AF-A0AAJ2BMI7-F1
#
_entry.id   AF-A0AAJ2BMI7-F1
#
_cell.length_a   1.000
_cell.length_b   1.000
_cell.length_c   1.000
_cell.angle_alpha   90.00
_cell.angle_beta   90.00
_cell.angle_gamma   90.00
#
_symmetry.space_group_name_H-M   'P 1'
#
loop_
_entity.id
_entity.type
_entity.pdbx_description
1 polymer ?
#
loop_
_entity_poly.entity_id
_entity_poly.type
_entity_poly.pdbx_seq_one_letter_code
_entity_poly.pdbx_strand_id
1 'polypeptide(L)'
;MASAKQAVRPRTLPSPLHGRIKPGYVETQVIAYLPKHGRVAIPPVVGHSLASAVAAEIQRDYPGAEVWTHDMQRGTGEGFAEACEVSDQVQQAFAATAGKPRRGIALMERLRLIHPDQSGAGTAQAPSPKATAPAPATRT
;
A
#
# COMPACT_ATOMS: atom_id res chain seq x y z
N MET A 1 22.17 -62.51 -1.07
CA MET A 1 21.85 -61.17 -1.61
C MET A 1 20.44 -60.80 -1.15
N ALA A 2 20.32 -59.66 -0.48
CA ALA A 2 19.15 -59.23 0.28
C ALA A 2 18.05 -58.63 -0.61
N SER A 3 16.78 -58.80 -0.23
CA SER A 3 15.70 -57.91 -0.68
C SER A 3 14.57 -57.90 0.34
N ALA A 4 14.67 -57.01 1.32
CA ALA A 4 13.60 -56.73 2.27
C ALA A 4 12.62 -55.75 1.62
N LYS A 5 11.41 -56.22 1.31
CA LYS A 5 10.30 -55.37 0.86
C LYS A 5 9.82 -54.53 2.04
N GLN A 6 10.14 -53.24 2.03
CA GLN A 6 9.69 -52.28 3.01
C GLN A 6 8.23 -51.90 2.70
N ALA A 7 7.29 -52.36 3.52
CA ALA A 7 5.90 -51.97 3.46
C ALA A 7 5.74 -50.52 3.96
N VAL A 8 5.44 -49.60 3.04
CA VAL A 8 5.12 -48.21 3.35
C VAL A 8 3.76 -48.19 4.06
N ARG A 9 3.77 -47.91 5.36
CA ARG A 9 2.53 -47.64 6.10
C ARG A 9 1.89 -46.35 5.58
N PRO A 10 0.58 -46.31 5.29
CA PRO A 10 -0.08 -45.06 4.97
C PRO A 10 0.00 -44.13 6.18
N ARG A 11 0.62 -42.96 6.00
CA ARG A 11 0.55 -41.87 6.98
C ARG A 11 -0.91 -41.51 7.14
N THR A 12 -1.50 -41.84 8.29
CA THR A 12 -2.80 -41.32 8.70
C THR A 12 -2.64 -39.81 8.83
N LEU A 13 -3.19 -39.06 7.88
CA LEU A 13 -3.29 -37.61 7.98
C LEU A 13 -4.14 -37.27 9.21
N PRO A 14 -3.69 -36.37 10.09
CA PRO A 14 -4.54 -35.89 11.17
C PRO A 14 -5.79 -35.25 10.56
N SER A 15 -6.97 -35.74 10.96
CA SER A 15 -8.25 -35.20 10.54
C SER A 15 -8.31 -33.70 10.86
N PRO A 16 -8.84 -32.85 9.97
CA PRO A 16 -8.94 -31.42 10.25
C PRO A 16 -9.84 -31.22 11.47
N LEU A 17 -9.27 -30.59 12.50
CA LEU A 17 -10.01 -29.99 13.59
C LEU A 17 -11.13 -29.14 12.98
N HIS A 18 -12.38 -29.51 13.24
CA HIS A 18 -13.58 -28.79 12.84
C HIS A 18 -13.73 -27.48 13.66
N GLY A 19 -12.70 -26.64 13.68
CA GLY A 19 -12.87 -25.21 13.83
C GLY A 19 -13.15 -24.68 12.43
N ARG A 20 -14.28 -24.01 12.23
CA ARG A 20 -14.56 -23.30 10.96
C ARG A 20 -13.45 -22.26 10.75
N ILE A 21 -12.39 -22.61 10.02
CA ILE A 21 -11.45 -21.63 9.51
C ILE A 21 -12.26 -20.83 8.50
N LYS A 22 -12.77 -19.66 8.91
CA LYS A 22 -13.31 -18.71 7.95
C LYS A 22 -12.17 -18.42 6.97
N PRO A 23 -12.36 -18.58 5.65
CA PRO A 23 -11.31 -18.24 4.70
C PRO A 23 -10.94 -16.78 4.93
N GLY A 24 -9.66 -16.54 5.17
CA GLY A 24 -9.08 -15.21 5.20
C GLY A 24 -8.92 -14.64 3.79
N TYR A 25 -8.43 -13.41 3.70
CA TYR A 25 -8.11 -12.78 2.43
C TYR A 25 -6.81 -11.95 2.54
N VAL A 26 -6.26 -11.55 1.39
CA VAL A 26 -5.04 -10.74 1.32
C VAL A 26 -5.39 -9.39 0.73
N GLU A 27 -5.00 -8.34 1.44
CA GLU A 27 -4.96 -6.98 0.93
C GLU A 27 -3.52 -6.65 0.54
N THR A 28 -3.28 -6.10 -0.64
CA THR A 28 -1.98 -5.58 -1.03
C THR A 28 -2.05 -4.07 -1.11
N GLN A 29 -1.17 -3.39 -0.38
CA GLN A 29 -1.04 -1.93 -0.41
C GLN A 29 0.20 -1.51 -1.22
N VAL A 30 0.04 -0.54 -2.11
CA VAL A 30 1.18 0.09 -2.80
C VAL A 30 1.62 1.32 -2.02
N ILE A 31 2.90 1.39 -1.69
CA ILE A 31 3.53 2.52 -1.01
C ILE A 31 4.63 3.06 -1.92
N ALA A 32 4.61 4.36 -2.20
CA ALA A 32 5.60 5.02 -3.03
C ALA A 32 6.22 6.22 -2.28
N TYR A 33 7.54 6.36 -2.32
CA TYR A 33 8.22 7.58 -1.92
C TYR A 33 8.59 8.36 -3.18
N LEU A 34 7.82 9.41 -3.43
CA LEU A 34 7.94 10.22 -4.63
C LEU A 34 8.87 11.41 -4.35
N PRO A 35 9.80 11.71 -5.28
CA PRO A 35 10.54 12.96 -5.23
C PRO A 35 9.56 14.15 -5.19
N LYS A 36 9.77 15.09 -4.26
CA LYS A 36 8.95 16.31 -4.04
C LYS A 36 7.56 16.11 -3.42
N HIS A 37 6.97 14.91 -3.47
CA HIS A 37 5.65 14.65 -2.86
C HIS A 37 5.72 13.83 -1.57
N GLY A 38 6.86 13.20 -1.27
CA GLY A 38 7.03 12.41 -0.07
C GLY A 38 6.35 11.04 -0.15
N ARG A 39 5.93 10.51 1.00
CA ARG A 39 5.30 9.18 1.10
C ARG A 39 3.84 9.24 0.64
N VAL A 40 3.51 8.44 -0.35
CA VAL A 40 2.16 8.21 -0.85
C VAL A 40 1.78 6.75 -0.60
N ALA A 41 0.56 6.52 -0.11
CA ALA A 41 0.00 5.18 0.05
C ALA A 41 -1.29 5.08 -0.76
N ILE A 42 -1.33 4.15 -1.71
CA ILE A 42 -2.55 3.81 -2.42
C ILE A 42 -3.46 3.03 -1.45
N PRO A 43 -4.79 3.19 -1.50
CA PRO A 43 -5.69 2.33 -0.74
C PRO A 43 -5.40 0.84 -1.03
N PRO A 44 -5.46 -0.03 -0.01
CA PRO A 44 -5.22 -1.45 -0.20
C PRO A 44 -6.25 -2.07 -1.13
N VAL A 45 -5.80 -2.98 -1.99
CA VAL A 45 -6.65 -3.71 -2.93
C VAL A 45 -6.64 -5.19 -2.60
N VAL A 46 -7.70 -5.90 -2.94
CA VAL A 46 -7.78 -7.34 -2.68
C VAL A 46 -6.90 -8.08 -3.69
N GLY A 47 -5.93 -8.83 -3.18
CA GLY A 47 -4.94 -9.54 -3.99
C GLY A 47 -3.87 -8.66 -4.62
N HIS A 48 -2.97 -9.29 -5.37
CA HIS A 48 -1.69 -8.69 -5.77
C HIS A 48 -1.68 -8.08 -7.18
N SER A 49 -2.57 -8.52 -8.07
CA SER A 49 -2.50 -8.19 -9.51
C SER A 49 -2.68 -6.69 -9.78
N LEU A 50 -3.72 -6.08 -9.20
CA LEU A 50 -3.99 -4.65 -9.35
C LEU A 50 -2.90 -3.80 -8.69
N ALA A 51 -2.45 -4.17 -7.48
CA ALA A 51 -1.39 -3.46 -6.78
C ALA A 51 -0.09 -3.42 -7.60
N SER A 52 0.30 -4.55 -8.22
CA SER A 52 1.49 -4.62 -9.06
C SER A 52 1.37 -3.82 -10.36
N ALA A 53 0.18 -3.80 -10.97
CA ALA A 53 -0.08 -2.94 -12.13
C ALA A 53 0.02 -1.45 -11.78
N VAL A 54 -0.51 -1.06 -10.61
CA VAL A 54 -0.42 0.32 -10.11
C VAL A 54 1.03 0.70 -9.81
N ALA A 55 1.77 -0.16 -9.11
CA ALA A 55 3.17 0.07 -8.78
C ALA A 55 4.03 0.28 -10.04
N ALA A 56 3.83 -0.53 -11.07
CA ALA A 56 4.55 -0.41 -12.34
C ALA A 56 4.30 0.94 -13.03
N GLU A 57 3.05 1.42 -13.05
CA GLU A 57 2.70 2.71 -13.66
C GLU A 57 3.27 3.90 -12.87
N ILE A 58 3.29 3.81 -11.53
CA ILE A 58 3.92 4.83 -10.67
C ILE A 58 5.43 4.88 -10.93
N GLN A 59 6.10 3.72 -10.96
CA GLN A 59 7.55 3.64 -11.21
C GLN A 59 7.92 4.17 -12.60
N ARG A 60 7.09 3.90 -13.62
CA ARG A 60 7.32 4.41 -14.98
C ARG A 60 7.30 5.93 -15.03
N ASP A 61 6.37 6.55 -14.31
CA ASP A 61 6.19 8.00 -14.35
C ASP A 61 7.11 8.77 -13.39
N TYR A 62 7.61 8.08 -12.36
CA TYR A 62 8.61 8.55 -11.40
C TYR A 62 9.79 7.58 -11.33
N PRO A 63 10.76 7.66 -12.28
CA PRO A 63 11.90 6.75 -12.31
C PRO A 63 12.78 6.78 -11.05
N GLY A 64 12.77 7.88 -10.32
CA GLY A 64 13.49 8.06 -9.05
C GLY A 64 12.65 7.82 -7.80
N ALA A 65 11.43 7.31 -7.92
CA ALA A 65 10.62 6.92 -6.76
C ALA A 65 11.02 5.54 -6.25
N GLU A 66 10.93 5.36 -4.93
CA GLU A 66 11.00 4.05 -4.31
C GLU A 66 9.58 3.51 -4.14
N VAL A 67 9.25 2.40 -4.81
CA VAL A 67 7.90 1.82 -4.81
C VAL A 67 7.94 0.39 -4.27
N TRP A 68 7.02 0.10 -3.35
CA TRP A 68 6.92 -1.19 -2.67
C TRP A 68 5.47 -1.64 -2.61
N THR A 69 5.26 -2.96 -2.61
CA THR A 69 3.98 -3.58 -2.28
C THR A 69 4.07 -4.22 -0.90
N HIS A 70 3.03 -4.06 -0.10
CA HIS A 70 2.93 -4.63 1.24
C HIS A 70 1.66 -5.49 1.35
N ASP A 71 1.84 -6.79 1.54
CA ASP A 71 0.74 -7.73 1.71
C ASP A 71 0.32 -7.80 3.18
N MET A 72 -0.98 -7.64 3.42
CA MET A 72 -1.64 -7.75 4.71
C MET A 72 -2.56 -8.97 4.67
N GLN A 73 -2.16 -10.02 5.39
CA GLN A 73 -3.00 -11.21 5.55
C GLN A 73 -4.08 -10.94 6.59
N ARG A 74 -5.35 -11.08 6.19
CA ARG A 74 -6.51 -11.01 7.05
C ARG A 74 -6.91 -12.43 7.43
N GLY A 75 -6.74 -12.78 8.70
CA GLY A 75 -7.04 -14.14 9.21
C GLY A 75 -8.53 -14.46 9.32
N THR A 76 -9.41 -13.50 9.03
CA THR A 76 -10.86 -13.64 9.00
C THR A 76 -11.40 -12.99 7.73
N GLY A 77 -12.61 -13.38 7.32
CA GLY A 77 -13.35 -12.71 6.23
C GLY A 77 -14.10 -11.45 6.67
N GLU A 78 -13.90 -10.97 7.89
CA GLU A 78 -14.50 -9.71 8.35
C GLU A 78 -13.81 -8.54 7.66
N GLY A 79 -14.59 -7.58 7.15
CA GLY A 79 -14.05 -6.48 6.35
C GLY A 79 -13.82 -6.82 4.87
N PHE A 80 -14.10 -8.06 4.43
CA PHE A 80 -13.85 -8.47 3.05
C PHE A 80 -14.72 -7.72 2.04
N ALA A 81 -15.99 -7.48 2.36
CA ALA A 81 -16.90 -6.76 1.46
C ALA A 81 -16.42 -5.31 1.26
N GLU A 82 -16.06 -4.64 2.35
CA GLU A 82 -15.52 -3.29 2.34
C GLU A 82 -14.16 -3.24 1.61
N ALA A 83 -13.30 -4.24 1.80
CA ALA A 83 -12.04 -4.35 1.07
C ALA A 83 -12.25 -4.53 -0.45
N CYS A 84 -13.26 -5.32 -0.85
CA CYS A 84 -13.66 -5.43 -2.25
C CYS A 84 -14.17 -4.10 -2.81
N GLU A 85 -15.00 -3.37 -2.07
CA GLU A 85 -15.49 -2.04 -2.49
C GLU A 85 -14.34 -1.04 -2.70
N VAL A 86 -13.38 -1.00 -1.77
CA VAL A 86 -12.18 -0.15 -1.91
C VAL A 86 -11.35 -0.60 -3.12
N SER A 87 -11.17 -1.91 -3.29
CA SER A 87 -10.45 -2.49 -4.42
C SER A 87 -11.10 -2.10 -5.76
N ASP A 88 -12.43 -2.13 -5.83
CA ASP A 88 -13.19 -1.73 -7.01
C ASP A 88 -13.06 -0.24 -7.30
N GLN A 89 -13.05 0.62 -6.28
CA GLN A 89 -12.81 2.06 -6.46
C GLN A 89 -11.41 2.33 -7.03
N VAL A 90 -10.38 1.63 -6.54
CA VAL A 90 -9.02 1.75 -7.08
C VAL A 90 -8.97 1.22 -8.53
N GLN A 91 -9.60 0.07 -8.80
CA GLN A 91 -9.70 -0.49 -10.15
C GLN A 91 -10.38 0.48 -11.12
N GLN A 92 -11.49 1.10 -10.72
CA GLN A 92 -12.21 2.08 -11.52
C GLN A 92 -11.37 3.33 -11.77
N ALA A 93 -10.66 3.83 -10.74
CA ALA A 93 -9.74 4.96 -10.91
C ALA A 93 -8.58 4.62 -11.87
N PHE A 94 -8.05 3.40 -11.78
CA PHE A 94 -6.99 2.90 -12.64
C PHE A 94 -7.45 2.69 -14.08
N ALA A 95 -8.66 2.19 -14.30
CA ALA A 95 -9.27 2.07 -15.61
C ALA A 95 -9.55 3.45 -16.24
N ALA A 96 -10.05 4.41 -15.45
CA ALA A 96 -10.34 5.77 -15.90
C ALA A 96 -9.11 6.60 -16.31
N THR A 97 -7.90 6.10 -16.01
CA THR A 97 -6.63 6.71 -16.42
C THR A 97 -5.99 6.02 -17.61
N ALA A 98 -6.62 4.98 -18.15
CA ALA A 98 -6.17 4.33 -19.37
C ALA A 98 -6.07 5.35 -20.52
N GLY A 99 -4.97 5.26 -21.29
CA GLY A 99 -4.70 6.16 -22.42
C GLY A 99 -4.21 7.56 -22.05
N LYS A 100 -4.16 7.93 -20.76
CA LYS A 100 -3.59 9.21 -20.35
C LYS A 100 -2.06 9.19 -20.39
N PRO A 101 -1.40 10.29 -20.82
CA PRO A 101 0.02 10.44 -20.60
C PRO A 101 0.30 10.48 -19.09
N ARG A 102 1.36 9.81 -18.66
CA ARG A 102 1.75 9.70 -17.24
C ARG A 102 0.60 9.18 -16.36
N ARG A 103 0.17 7.97 -16.68
CA ARG A 103 -0.97 7.29 -16.06
C ARG A 103 -0.87 7.14 -14.54
N GLY A 104 0.30 6.83 -13.99
CA GLY A 104 0.55 6.76 -12.56
C GLY A 104 0.32 8.10 -11.84
N ILE A 105 0.72 9.21 -12.45
CA ILE A 105 0.40 10.56 -11.93
C ILE A 105 -1.11 10.78 -11.95
N ALA A 106 -1.75 10.56 -13.10
CA ALA A 106 -3.18 10.77 -13.27
C ALA A 106 -4.02 9.91 -12.30
N LEU A 107 -3.54 8.70 -11.96
CA LEU A 107 -4.15 7.85 -10.95
C LEU A 107 -4.07 8.49 -9.56
N MET A 108 -2.88 8.92 -9.15
CA MET A 108 -2.67 9.50 -7.83
C MET A 108 -3.44 10.81 -7.65
N GLU A 109 -3.54 11.64 -8.69
CA GLU A 109 -4.40 12.83 -8.68
C GLU A 109 -5.89 12.46 -8.54
N ARG A 110 -6.35 11.44 -9.26
CA ARG A 110 -7.75 10.98 -9.20
C ARG A 110 -8.11 10.43 -7.82
N LEU A 111 -7.17 9.74 -7.19
CA LEU A 111 -7.27 9.27 -5.80
C LEU A 111 -7.00 10.38 -4.76
N ARG A 112 -6.71 11.61 -5.21
CA ARG A 112 -6.37 12.78 -4.37
C ARG A 112 -5.19 12.54 -3.44
N LEU A 113 -4.22 11.74 -3.90
CA LEU A 113 -3.00 11.40 -3.16
C LEU A 113 -1.88 12.39 -3.42
N ILE A 114 -1.94 13.12 -4.53
CA ILE A 114 -1.06 14.23 -4.87
C ILE A 114 -1.88 15.38 -5.45
N HIS A 115 -1.41 16.61 -5.25
CA HIS A 115 -2.01 17.82 -5.82
C HIS A 115 -1.17 18.36 -6.99
N PRO A 116 -1.82 18.86 -8.07
CA PRO A 116 -1.11 19.40 -9.24
C PRO A 116 -0.27 20.66 -8.92
N ASP A 117 -0.59 21.39 -7.86
CA ASP A 117 0.05 22.67 -7.50
C ASP A 117 1.42 22.53 -6.77
N GLN A 118 1.80 21.30 -6.40
CA GLN A 118 3.05 21.06 -5.63
C GLN A 118 4.25 20.72 -6.53
N SER A 119 4.04 20.61 -7.84
CA SER A 119 5.11 20.27 -8.80
C SER A 119 5.83 21.52 -9.30
N GLY A 120 6.28 22.41 -8.42
CA GLY A 120 6.88 23.67 -8.90
C GLY A 120 7.28 24.77 -7.91
N ALA A 121 7.35 24.56 -6.61
CA ALA A 121 7.89 25.59 -5.72
C ALA A 121 8.66 24.97 -4.56
N GLY A 122 9.99 24.98 -4.66
CA GLY A 122 10.83 24.88 -3.48
C GLY A 122 10.53 26.07 -2.58
N THR A 123 9.96 25.82 -1.42
CA THR A 123 10.20 26.66 -0.25
C THR A 123 10.65 25.74 0.86
N ALA A 124 11.96 25.75 1.08
CA ALA A 124 12.53 25.31 2.33
C ALA A 124 11.82 26.10 3.45
N GLN A 125 10.93 25.46 4.19
CA GLN A 125 10.35 26.06 5.37
C GLN A 125 11.43 26.06 6.45
N ALA A 126 12.17 27.17 6.52
CA ALA A 126 13.09 27.45 7.60
C ALA A 126 12.31 27.43 8.93
N PRO A 127 12.87 26.82 10.00
CA PRO A 127 12.25 26.90 11.31
C PRO A 127 12.23 28.36 11.77
N SER A 128 11.03 28.88 12.08
CA SER A 128 10.85 30.21 12.66
C SER A 128 11.61 30.31 13.99
N PRO A 129 12.36 31.41 14.25
CA PRO A 129 13.00 31.62 15.54
C PRO A 129 11.93 31.82 16.63
N LYS A 130 11.96 30.94 17.63
CA LYS A 130 11.10 30.99 18.81
C LYS A 130 11.42 32.25 19.60
N ALA A 131 10.39 33.08 19.82
CA ALA A 131 10.46 34.37 20.46
C ALA A 131 11.16 34.34 21.84
N THR A 132 12.05 35.32 22.04
CA THR A 132 12.69 35.66 23.32
C THR A 132 11.64 36.14 24.33
N ALA A 133 11.63 35.54 25.52
CA ALA A 133 10.79 35.97 26.64
C ALA A 133 11.33 37.28 27.25
N PRO A 134 10.47 38.23 27.67
CA PRO A 134 10.91 39.41 28.42
C PRO A 134 11.12 39.08 29.91
N ALA A 135 12.19 39.64 30.48
CA ALA A 135 12.58 39.53 31.89
C ALA A 135 11.56 40.20 32.84
N PRO A 136 11.42 39.72 34.09
CA PRO A 136 10.55 40.36 35.08
C PRO A 136 11.22 41.59 35.69
N ALA A 137 10.48 42.71 35.69
CA ALA A 137 10.87 43.94 36.34
C ALA A 137 10.86 43.79 37.88
N THR A 138 11.99 44.12 38.50
CA THR A 138 12.14 44.28 39.94
C THR A 138 11.36 45.52 40.38
N ARG A 139 10.44 45.37 41.33
CA ARG A 139 9.74 46.49 41.98
C ARG A 139 10.34 46.68 43.37
N THR A 140 10.84 47.90 43.60
CA THR A 140 11.38 48.43 44.86
C THR A 140 10.28 48.61 45.90
#